data_AF-A0A7Z9QTH8-F1
#
_entry.id   AF-A0A7Z9QTH8-F1
#
_cell.length_a   1.000
_cell.length_b   1.000
_cell.length_c   1.000
_cell.angle_alpha   90.00
_cell.angle_beta   90.00
_cell.angle_gamma   90.00
#
_symmetry.space_group_name_H-M   'P 1'
#
loop_
_entity.id
_entity.type
_entity.pdbx_description
1 polymer ?
#
loop_
_entity_poly.entity_id
_entity_poly.type
_entity_poly.pdbx_seq_one_letter_code
_entity_poly.pdbx_strand_id
1 'polypeptide(L)' 'MILFLCAANSPSNFGADEVINASEIDPVEVIKQLTNGRGVDLVIDCVGGYASIKSFEQTQDMVADRGTIQLIAQQ' A
#
# COMPACT_ATOMS: atom_id res chain seq x y z
N MET A 1 6.43 -9.63 -4.10
CA MET A 1 6.78 -8.18 -4.05
C MET A 1 6.22 -7.67 -2.75
N ILE A 2 7.05 -7.08 -1.88
CA ILE A 2 6.58 -6.53 -0.60
C ILE A 2 6.23 -5.07 -0.86
N LEU A 3 4.98 -4.68 -0.59
CA LEU A 3 4.57 -3.27 -0.71
C LEU A 3 4.54 -2.63 0.68
N PHE A 4 5.32 -1.56 0.83
CA PHE A 4 5.23 -0.65 1.95
C PHE A 4 4.26 0.47 1.57
N LEU A 5 3.03 0.45 2.11
CA LEU A 5 2.12 1.58 1.95
C LEU A 5 2.40 2.58 3.07
N CYS A 6 3.43 3.39 2.88
CA CYS A 6 3.62 4.59 3.69
C CYS A 6 3.01 5.75 2.91
N ALA A 7 1.92 6.33 3.40
CA ALA A 7 1.47 7.64 2.95
C ALA A 7 2.51 8.70 3.37
N ALA A 8 3.62 8.77 2.65
CA ALA A 8 4.67 9.72 2.91
C ALA A 8 4.95 10.50 1.63
N ASN A 9 4.62 11.79 1.67
CA ASN A 9 5.07 12.84 0.76
C ASN A 9 6.61 13.03 0.81
N SER A 10 7.39 11.96 0.87
CA SER A 10 8.85 12.02 0.93
C SER A 10 9.45 11.78 -0.46
N PRO A 11 10.24 12.73 -1.00
CA PRO A 11 10.85 12.61 -2.33
C PRO A 11 12.02 11.62 -2.41
N SER A 12 12.36 10.94 -1.30
CA SER A 12 13.50 10.03 -1.21
C SER A 12 13.01 8.58 -1.27
N ASN A 13 13.53 7.78 -2.19
CA ASN A 13 13.00 6.43 -2.40
C ASN A 13 13.38 5.40 -1.33
N PHE A 14 14.25 5.70 -0.35
CA PHE A 14 14.72 4.76 0.70
C PHE A 14 15.06 3.33 0.22
N GLY A 15 15.41 3.15 -1.07
CA GLY A 15 15.65 1.84 -1.67
C GLY A 15 14.38 1.07 -2.12
N ALA A 16 13.23 1.71 -2.18
CA ALA A 16 12.02 1.17 -2.77
C ALA A 16 12.18 1.04 -4.29
N ASP A 17 11.73 -0.09 -4.84
CA ASP A 17 11.66 -0.34 -6.28
C ASP A 17 10.67 0.64 -6.95
N GLU A 18 9.55 0.92 -6.28
CA GLU A 18 8.48 1.80 -6.76
C GLU A 18 7.96 2.68 -5.62
N VAL A 19 7.64 3.95 -5.94
CA VAL A 19 7.04 4.91 -4.98
C VAL A 19 5.76 5.45 -5.61
N ILE A 20 4.63 5.27 -4.90
CA ILE A 20 3.29 5.64 -5.39
C ILE A 20 2.72 6.76 -4.51
N ASN A 21 2.38 7.89 -5.13
CA ASN A 21 1.64 8.95 -4.43
C ASN A 21 0.13 8.68 -4.50
N ALA A 22 -0.42 8.13 -3.41
CA ALA A 22 -1.84 7.82 -3.28
C ALA A 22 -2.77 9.06 -3.29
N SER A 23 -2.24 10.28 -3.26
CA SER A 23 -3.03 11.51 -3.43
C SER A 23 -3.22 11.91 -4.91
N GLU A 24 -2.40 11.36 -5.80
CA GLU A 24 -2.42 11.67 -7.23
C GLU A 24 -3.03 10.55 -8.06
N ILE A 25 -2.72 9.29 -7.72
CA ILE A 25 -3.15 8.10 -8.44
C ILE A 25 -3.69 7.04 -7.48
N ASP A 26 -4.57 6.16 -7.96
CA ASP A 26 -5.07 5.05 -7.14
C ASP A 26 -3.98 3.97 -6.97
N PRO A 27 -3.46 3.75 -5.75
CA PRO A 27 -2.44 2.74 -5.53
C PRO A 27 -2.93 1.32 -5.85
N VAL A 28 -4.24 1.03 -5.72
CA VAL A 28 -4.77 -0.31 -6.00
C VAL A 28 -4.58 -0.66 -7.48
N GLU A 29 -4.94 0.25 -8.38
CA GLU A 29 -4.80 0.05 -9.83
C GLU A 29 -3.34 -0.17 -10.22
N VAL A 30 -2.42 0.64 -9.69
CA VAL A 30 -0.98 0.53 -9.97
C VAL A 30 -0.45 -0.83 -9.53
N ILE A 31 -0.80 -1.26 -8.32
CA ILE A 31 -0.36 -2.57 -7.81
C ILE A 31 -0.92 -3.70 -8.63
N LYS A 32 -2.19 -3.65 -9.05
CA LYS A 32 -2.74 -4.67 -9.95
C LYS A 32 -2.02 -4.67 -11.29
N GLN A 33 -1.65 -3.52 -11.84
CA GLN A 33 -0.85 -3.48 -13.08
C GLN A 33 0.53 -4.11 -12.90
N LEU A 34 1.27 -3.72 -11.85
CA LEU A 34 2.62 -4.22 -11.56
C LEU A 34 2.64 -5.73 -11.25
N THR A 35 1.57 -6.25 -10.67
CA THR A 35 1.46 -7.65 -10.24
C THR A 35 0.64 -8.53 -11.17
N ASN A 36 0.29 -8.03 -12.37
CA ASN A 36 -0.55 -8.74 -13.34
C ASN A 36 -1.89 -9.23 -12.73
N GLY A 37 -2.52 -8.36 -11.94
CA GLY A 37 -3.79 -8.58 -11.27
C GLY A 37 -3.72 -9.39 -9.97
N ARG A 38 -2.57 -9.97 -9.63
CA ARG A 38 -2.44 -10.87 -8.47
C ARG A 38 -2.60 -10.17 -7.13
N GLY A 39 -2.08 -8.94 -7.01
CA GLY A 39 -1.85 -8.31 -5.71
C GLY A 39 -0.51 -8.71 -5.09
N VAL A 40 -0.26 -8.24 -3.87
CA VAL A 40 1.01 -8.41 -3.16
C VAL A 40 0.93 -9.42 -2.02
N ASP A 41 2.03 -10.11 -1.76
CA ASP A 41 2.10 -11.16 -0.73
C ASP A 41 2.06 -10.58 0.70
N LEU A 42 2.53 -9.34 0.87
CA LEU A 42 2.58 -8.60 2.12
C LEU A 42 2.30 -7.12 1.87
N VAL A 43 1.31 -6.57 2.59
CA VAL A 43 1.07 -5.13 2.71
C VAL A 43 1.40 -4.70 4.14
N ILE A 44 2.20 -3.64 4.27
CA ILE A 44 2.43 -2.98 5.56
C ILE A 44 1.73 -1.62 5.50
N ASP A 45 0.67 -1.46 6.29
CA ASP A 45 -0.10 -0.22 6.38
C ASP A 45 0.37 0.57 7.61
N CYS A 46 0.99 1.72 7.35
CA CYS A 46 1.50 2.63 8.37
C CYS A 46 0.65 3.91 8.49
N VAL A 47 -0.55 3.97 7.90
CA VAL A 47 -1.41 5.15 7.87
C VAL A 47 -2.34 5.17 9.08
N GLY A 48 -2.13 6.14 9.98
CA GLY A 48 -2.95 6.34 11.18
C GLY A 48 -4.00 7.46 11.08
N GLY A 49 -4.79 7.61 12.14
CA GLY A 49 -5.80 8.67 12.27
C GLY A 49 -6.95 8.55 11.26
N TYR A 50 -7.57 9.68 10.87
CA TYR A 50 -8.76 9.68 10.01
C TYR A 50 -8.56 9.04 8.62
N ALA A 51 -7.32 8.99 8.12
CA ALA A 51 -7.00 8.39 6.82
C ALA A 51 -6.94 6.85 6.86
N SER A 52 -6.89 6.25 8.06
CA SER A 52 -6.72 4.80 8.24
C SER A 52 -7.86 3.98 7.65
N ILE A 53 -9.10 4.47 7.66
CA ILE A 53 -10.26 3.73 7.11
C ILE A 53 -10.08 3.49 5.61
N LYS A 54 -9.76 4.55 4.86
CA LYS A 54 -9.54 4.47 3.41
C LYS A 54 -8.28 3.67 3.09
N SER A 55 -7.21 3.89 3.84
CA SER A 55 -5.95 3.16 3.65
C SER A 55 -6.12 1.66 3.86
N PHE A 56 -6.92 1.27 4.86
CA PHE A 56 -7.17 -0.13 5.18
C PHE A 56 -8.04 -0.82 4.14
N GLU A 57 -9.02 -0.13 3.56
CA GLU A 57 -9.80 -0.62 2.41
C GLU A 57 -8.88 -0.88 1.21
N GLN A 58 -8.06 0.10 0.83
CA GLN A 58 -7.11 -0.04 -0.27
C GLN A 58 -6.11 -1.17 -0.02
N THR A 59 -5.65 -1.33 1.22
CA THR A 59 -4.76 -2.42 1.63
C THR A 59 -5.39 -3.80 1.42
N GLN A 60 -6.68 -3.96 1.73
CA GLN A 60 -7.41 -5.21 1.46
C GLN A 60 -7.55 -5.51 -0.04
N ASP A 61 -7.70 -4.48 -0.87
CA ASP A 61 -7.82 -4.68 -2.32
C ASP A 61 -6.47 -4.99 -2.99
N MET A 62 -5.37 -4.52 -2.39
CA MET A 62 -4.01 -4.76 -2.88
C MET A 62 -3.44 -6.13 -2.49
N VAL A 63 -3.81 -6.68 -1.34
CA VAL A 63 -3.26 -7.97 -0.87
C VAL A 63 -3.70 -9.11 -1.79
N ALA A 64 -2.78 -10.02 -2.10
CA ALA A 64 -3.06 -11.22 -2.87
C ALA A 64 -3.86 -12.23 -2.03
N ASP A 65 -4.47 -13.21 -2.70
CA ASP A 65 -5.05 -14.37 -2.01
C ASP A 65 -4.00 -15.02 -1.09
N ARG A 66 -4.40 -15.29 0.16
CA ARG A 66 -3.54 -15.79 1.24
C ARG A 66 -2.36 -14.88 1.61
N GLY A 67 -2.34 -13.63 1.15
CA GLY A 67 -1.35 -12.64 1.56
C GLY A 67 -1.60 -12.12 2.98
N THR A 68 -0.65 -11.35 3.50
CA THR A 68 -0.68 -10.82 4.86
C THR A 68 -0.82 -9.29 4.85
N ILE A 69 -1.65 -8.77 5.75
CA ILE A 69 -1.72 -7.34 6.06
C ILE A 69 -1.15 -7.13 7.44
N GLN A 70 -0.14 -6.28 7.55
CA GLN A 70 0.41 -5.84 8.82
C GLN A 70 0.08 -4.36 9.03
N LEU A 71 -0.87 -4.12 9.93
CA LEU A 71 -1.25 -2.77 10.34
C LEU A 71 -0.32 -2.29 11.46
N ILE A 72 0.46 -1.24 11.19
CA ILE A 72 1.36 -0.59 12.15
C ILE A 72 0.95 0.89 12.22
N ALA A 73 -0.27 1.14 12.66
CA ALA A 73 -0.82 2.48 12.76
C ALA A 73 -1.65 2.64 14.04
N GLN A 74 -1.64 3.84 14.62
CA GLN A 74 -2.57 4.19 15.69
C GLN A 74 -3.91 4.60 15.08
N GLN A 75 -4.98 3.97 15.57
CA GLN A 75 -6.37 4.35 15.30
C GLN A 75 -6.68 5.69 15.97
#